data_AF-A0A838QNC6-F1
#
_entry.id   AF-A0A838QNC6-F1
#
_cell.length_a   1.000
_cell.length_b   1.000
_cell.length_c   1.000
_cell.angle_alpha   90.00
_cell.angle_beta   90.00
_cell.angle_gamma   90.00
#
_symmetry.space_group_name_H-M   'P 1'
#
loop_
_entity.id
_entity.type
_entity.pdbx_description
1 polymer ?
#
loop_
_entity_poly.entity_id
_entity_poly.type
_entity_poly.pdbx_seq_one_letter_code
_entity_poly.pdbx_strand_id
1 'polypeptide(L)'
;MHCNLRWLVLLFASVLALPLQPARAKEVTTLEIDAPAPELDLPGVDGKTYHLKDFADANVLVVIFTCNHCPTAQAYEPRIIKLHADYHDKGVAFVAISPNDPLAVRLDELGYTDVGDSFDDMKVHAKRRGFKFPYLYDGETQRVSTDFGALATPHVFIFDRDRRLRYNGRIDDSEVKPPKSPDARNAIEDLLAGRPVAVPKTRVFGCSTKWADKRDSAKESLEKWNAEPVELEVIDADALRKLAANDSENYRLINVWSTTCAPCIGELPEFVTINRMYRGRHFEMITITMDPPDRRDAALKVLTKNHVSSKNYIFESDDRDALAEALDPKWEGPAPYTILIAPGGEIVRRWKDEIDPATLKSEISKRLGKTYADQK
;
A
#
# COMPACT_ATOMS: atom_id res chain seq x y z
N MET A 1 -49.08 -58.73 -36.97
CA MET A 1 -48.74 -57.63 -36.04
C MET A 1 -47.35 -57.14 -36.41
N HIS A 2 -47.25 -56.03 -37.14
CA HIS A 2 -45.97 -55.44 -37.56
C HIS A 2 -45.65 -54.26 -36.63
N CYS A 3 -44.50 -54.33 -35.96
CA CYS A 3 -44.05 -53.32 -35.00
C CYS A 3 -43.15 -52.31 -35.74
N ASN A 4 -43.60 -51.06 -35.86
CA ASN A 4 -42.84 -49.95 -36.46
C ASN A 4 -41.98 -49.29 -35.39
N LEU A 5 -40.65 -49.35 -35.53
CA LEU A 5 -39.69 -48.66 -34.67
C LEU A 5 -39.36 -47.28 -35.28
N ARG A 6 -39.93 -46.22 -34.70
CA ARG A 6 -39.58 -44.82 -35.03
C ARG A 6 -38.28 -44.43 -34.32
N TRP A 7 -37.26 -44.08 -35.09
CA TRP A 7 -36.03 -43.46 -34.59
C TRP A 7 -36.25 -41.97 -34.34
N LEU A 8 -36.07 -41.52 -33.09
CA LEU A 8 -35.91 -40.11 -32.75
C LEU A 8 -34.43 -39.73 -32.91
N VAL A 9 -34.14 -38.80 -33.81
CA VAL A 9 -32.82 -38.16 -33.92
C VAL A 9 -32.81 -36.93 -33.01
N LEU A 10 -32.03 -36.98 -31.92
CA LEU A 10 -31.76 -35.83 -31.06
C LEU A 10 -30.59 -35.03 -31.67
N LEU A 11 -30.89 -33.83 -32.17
CA LEU A 11 -29.89 -32.84 -32.58
C LEU A 11 -29.29 -32.16 -31.33
N PHE A 12 -28.08 -32.54 -30.96
CA PHE A 12 -27.28 -31.80 -29.98
C PHE A 12 -26.71 -30.54 -30.64
N ALA A 13 -27.25 -29.37 -30.31
CA ALA A 13 -26.64 -28.09 -30.63
C ALA A 13 -25.48 -27.84 -29.65
N SER A 14 -24.26 -28.17 -30.07
CA SER A 14 -23.03 -27.85 -29.35
C SER A 14 -22.76 -26.35 -29.42
N VAL A 15 -23.07 -25.62 -28.35
CA VAL A 15 -22.61 -24.25 -28.12
C VAL A 15 -21.11 -24.32 -27.84
N LEU A 16 -20.29 -23.99 -28.84
CA LEU A 16 -18.85 -23.77 -28.66
C LEU A 16 -18.67 -22.56 -27.74
N ALA A 17 -18.36 -22.80 -26.47
CA ALA A 17 -17.84 -21.78 -25.58
C ALA A 17 -16.47 -21.34 -26.12
N LEU A 18 -16.38 -20.12 -26.66
CA LEU A 18 -15.08 -19.52 -26.97
C LEU A 18 -14.32 -19.36 -25.65
N PRO A 19 -13.07 -19.85 -25.53
CA PRO A 19 -12.26 -19.57 -24.36
C PRO A 19 -12.03 -18.05 -24.27
N LEU A 20 -12.38 -17.47 -23.12
CA LEU A 20 -11.98 -16.10 -22.76
C LEU A 20 -10.46 -16.03 -22.85
N GLN A 21 -9.94 -15.32 -23.84
CA GLN A 21 -8.52 -14.98 -23.88
C GLN A 21 -8.23 -14.02 -22.72
N PRO A 22 -7.18 -14.25 -21.93
CA PRO A 22 -6.76 -13.27 -20.93
C PRO A 22 -6.46 -11.95 -21.64
N ALA A 23 -7.00 -10.85 -21.11
CA ALA A 23 -6.75 -9.52 -21.64
C ALA A 23 -5.23 -9.28 -21.66
N ARG A 24 -4.67 -9.10 -22.85
CA ARG A 24 -3.24 -8.78 -23.01
C ARG A 24 -2.98 -7.42 -22.37
N ALA A 25 -1.95 -7.33 -21.53
CA ALA A 25 -1.47 -6.07 -20.94
C ALA A 25 -1.37 -5.01 -22.04
N LYS A 26 -2.06 -3.88 -21.86
CA LYS A 26 -1.99 -2.77 -22.81
C LYS A 26 -0.57 -2.21 -22.77
N GLU A 27 0.11 -2.19 -23.90
CA GLU A 27 1.46 -1.65 -23.97
C GLU A 27 1.39 -0.14 -23.73
N VAL A 28 2.06 0.34 -22.67
CA VAL A 28 2.04 1.74 -22.25
C VAL A 28 3.26 2.44 -22.85
N THR A 29 3.02 3.37 -23.77
CA THR A 29 4.07 4.20 -24.39
C THR A 29 4.09 5.58 -23.76
N THR A 30 5.23 5.96 -23.18
CA THR A 30 5.43 7.30 -22.61
C THR A 30 5.31 8.38 -23.67
N LEU A 31 4.63 9.47 -23.32
CA LEU A 31 4.45 10.63 -24.17
C LEU A 31 5.79 11.21 -24.65
N GLU A 32 5.88 11.46 -25.96
CA GLU A 32 7.08 12.01 -26.60
C GLU A 32 7.17 13.54 -26.44
N ILE A 33 8.38 14.09 -26.52
CA ILE A 33 8.59 15.55 -26.49
C ILE A 33 7.82 16.20 -27.64
N ASP A 34 7.31 17.40 -27.39
CA ASP A 34 6.43 18.20 -28.26
C ASP A 34 5.01 17.64 -28.49
N ALA A 35 4.68 16.48 -27.91
CA ALA A 35 3.30 16.00 -27.92
C ALA A 35 2.40 16.93 -27.07
N PRO A 36 1.11 17.09 -27.45
CA PRO A 36 0.16 17.85 -26.66
C PRO A 36 -0.14 17.14 -25.33
N ALA A 37 -0.44 17.91 -24.28
CA ALA A 37 -0.92 17.37 -23.02
C ALA A 37 -2.23 16.59 -23.23
N PRO A 38 -2.34 15.35 -22.74
CA PRO A 38 -3.60 14.62 -22.76
C PRO A 38 -4.69 15.30 -21.92
N GLU A 39 -5.95 15.08 -22.30
CA GLU A 39 -7.10 15.63 -21.59
C GLU A 39 -7.26 15.00 -20.19
N LEU A 40 -7.50 15.87 -19.21
CA LEU A 40 -7.84 15.51 -17.84
C LEU A 40 -9.36 15.55 -17.65
N ASP A 41 -9.87 14.57 -16.91
CA ASP A 41 -11.23 14.57 -16.36
C ASP A 41 -11.16 13.63 -15.14
N LEU A 42 -10.62 14.15 -14.04
CA LEU A 42 -10.31 13.34 -12.86
C LEU A 42 -10.82 14.00 -11.57
N PRO A 43 -11.37 13.20 -10.64
CA PRO A 43 -11.73 13.69 -9.31
C PRO A 43 -10.49 13.98 -8.47
N GLY A 44 -10.48 15.15 -7.84
CA GLY A 44 -9.51 15.57 -6.84
C GLY A 44 -9.96 15.23 -5.42
N VAL A 45 -9.00 15.01 -4.52
CA VAL A 45 -9.26 14.77 -3.08
C VAL A 45 -9.96 15.93 -2.38
N ASP A 46 -10.02 17.11 -3.00
CA ASP A 46 -10.75 18.29 -2.52
C ASP A 46 -12.22 18.32 -2.95
N GLY A 47 -12.70 17.28 -3.65
CA GLY A 47 -14.08 17.12 -4.09
C GLY A 47 -14.39 17.79 -5.43
N LYS A 48 -13.40 18.38 -6.12
CA LYS A 48 -13.59 18.96 -7.47
C LYS A 48 -13.17 17.97 -8.56
N THR A 49 -13.69 18.17 -9.75
CA THR A 49 -13.19 17.50 -10.97
C THR A 49 -12.30 18.47 -11.74
N TYR A 50 -11.12 18.01 -12.12
CA TYR A 50 -10.11 18.81 -12.80
C TYR A 50 -9.96 18.40 -14.27
N HIS A 51 -9.88 19.42 -15.12
CA HIS A 51 -9.68 19.33 -16.54
C HIS A 51 -8.39 20.06 -16.95
N LEU A 52 -7.86 19.78 -18.14
CA LEU A 52 -6.64 20.44 -18.62
C LEU A 52 -6.80 21.97 -18.70
N LYS A 53 -7.99 22.43 -19.09
CA LYS A 53 -8.34 23.87 -19.18
C LYS A 53 -8.30 24.59 -17.83
N ASP A 54 -8.44 23.89 -16.70
CA ASP A 54 -8.43 24.52 -15.37
C ASP A 54 -7.03 25.05 -15.02
N PHE A 55 -6.02 24.65 -15.80
CA PHE A 55 -4.65 25.12 -15.68
C PHE A 55 -4.25 26.09 -16.80
N ALA A 56 -5.17 26.55 -17.68
CA ALA A 56 -4.85 27.28 -18.92
C ALA A 56 -4.02 28.56 -18.71
N ASP A 57 -4.20 29.25 -17.58
CA ASP A 57 -3.50 30.51 -17.30
C ASP A 57 -2.01 30.32 -16.94
N ALA A 58 -1.60 29.11 -16.59
CA ALA A 58 -0.21 28.82 -16.22
C ALA A 58 0.73 28.84 -17.44
N ASN A 59 1.89 29.49 -17.28
CA ASN A 59 2.98 29.47 -18.25
C ASN A 59 3.60 28.08 -18.38
N VAL A 60 3.65 27.34 -17.27
CA VAL A 60 4.19 25.98 -17.20
C VAL A 60 3.22 25.11 -16.41
N LEU A 61 2.93 23.91 -16.91
CA LEU A 61 2.14 22.92 -16.20
C LEU A 61 3.03 21.72 -15.85
N VAL A 62 3.09 21.39 -14.56
CA VAL A 62 3.81 20.22 -14.04
C VAL A 62 2.79 19.17 -13.62
N VAL A 63 2.78 18.03 -14.32
CA VAL A 63 1.97 16.86 -14.01
C VAL A 63 2.88 15.80 -13.38
N ILE A 64 2.51 15.29 -12.20
CA ILE A 64 3.31 14.32 -11.45
C ILE A 64 2.47 13.10 -11.12
N PHE A 65 2.81 11.95 -11.70
CA PHE A 65 2.26 10.69 -11.25
C PHE A 65 2.97 10.26 -9.97
N THR A 66 2.23 10.05 -8.88
CA THR A 66 2.75 9.69 -7.55
C THR A 66 1.76 8.76 -6.83
N CYS A 67 2.11 8.16 -5.70
CA CYS A 67 1.19 7.36 -4.90
C CYS A 67 1.46 7.52 -3.39
N ASN A 68 0.63 6.91 -2.55
CA ASN A 68 0.73 7.04 -1.10
C ASN A 68 1.63 5.97 -0.48
N HIS A 69 1.66 4.77 -1.06
CA HIS A 69 2.33 3.63 -0.42
C HIS A 69 3.82 3.47 -0.78
N CYS A 70 4.23 3.84 -2.00
CA CYS A 70 5.58 3.57 -2.47
C CYS A 70 6.61 4.38 -1.66
N PRO A 71 7.65 3.75 -1.09
CA PRO A 71 8.66 4.46 -0.31
C PRO A 71 9.39 5.53 -1.12
N THR A 72 9.59 5.29 -2.43
CA THR A 72 10.19 6.27 -3.33
C THR A 72 9.29 7.47 -3.55
N ALA A 73 8.00 7.26 -3.83
CA ALA A 73 7.04 8.37 -3.95
C ALA A 73 7.02 9.22 -2.67
N GLN A 74 6.92 8.57 -1.50
CA GLN A 74 6.95 9.23 -0.19
C GLN A 74 8.25 10.03 0.05
N ALA A 75 9.41 9.50 -0.37
CA ALA A 75 10.70 10.20 -0.27
C ALA A 75 10.79 11.47 -1.15
N TYR A 76 10.06 11.51 -2.26
CA TYR A 76 10.02 12.67 -3.16
C TYR A 76 8.97 13.71 -2.76
N GLU A 77 7.96 13.36 -1.96
CA GLU A 77 6.90 14.29 -1.56
C GLU A 77 7.39 15.63 -0.98
N PRO A 78 8.35 15.68 -0.01
CA PRO A 78 8.82 16.97 0.50
C PRO A 78 9.42 17.86 -0.60
N ARG A 79 10.03 17.23 -1.62
CA ARG A 79 10.63 17.94 -2.76
C ARG A 79 9.58 18.43 -3.74
N ILE A 80 8.52 17.66 -3.96
CA ILE A 80 7.36 18.09 -4.77
C ILE A 80 6.67 19.29 -4.08
N ILE A 81 6.43 19.19 -2.78
CA ILE A 81 5.85 20.30 -1.98
C ILE A 81 6.75 21.54 -2.08
N LYS A 82 8.06 21.37 -1.96
CA LYS A 82 9.01 22.47 -2.11
C LYS A 82 9.01 23.07 -3.51
N LEU A 83 8.97 22.26 -4.57
CA LEU A 83 8.87 22.75 -5.95
C LEU A 83 7.60 23.58 -6.15
N HIS A 84 6.45 23.09 -5.68
CA HIS A 84 5.22 23.87 -5.71
C HIS A 84 5.38 25.21 -4.97
N ALA A 85 5.89 25.19 -3.73
CA ALA A 85 6.08 26.41 -2.95
C ALA A 85 6.98 27.43 -3.67
N ASP A 86 8.05 26.97 -4.31
CA ASP A 86 9.03 27.84 -4.97
C ASP A 86 8.50 28.50 -6.27
N TYR A 87 7.49 27.92 -6.93
CA TYR A 87 7.05 28.32 -8.28
C TYR A 87 5.54 28.60 -8.47
N HIS A 88 4.67 28.27 -7.51
CA HIS A 88 3.21 28.47 -7.70
C HIS A 88 2.82 29.93 -7.99
N ASP A 89 3.50 30.90 -7.37
CA ASP A 89 3.30 32.35 -7.63
C ASP A 89 4.08 32.87 -8.85
N LYS A 90 4.78 32.00 -9.60
CA LYS A 90 5.65 32.35 -10.74
C LYS A 90 5.09 31.85 -12.07
N GLY A 91 3.78 31.62 -12.14
CA GLY A 91 3.09 31.14 -13.34
C GLY A 91 3.27 29.64 -13.62
N VAL A 92 3.59 28.85 -12.59
CA VAL A 92 3.69 27.38 -12.71
C VAL A 92 2.54 26.72 -11.97
N ALA A 93 1.74 25.92 -12.68
CA ALA A 93 0.73 25.08 -12.07
C ALA A 93 1.29 23.67 -11.80
N PHE A 94 0.89 23.07 -10.68
CA PHE A 94 1.22 21.69 -10.34
C PHE A 94 -0.06 20.88 -10.22
N VAL A 95 -0.03 19.64 -10.69
CA VAL A 95 -1.08 18.65 -10.47
C VAL A 95 -0.43 17.29 -10.22
N ALA A 96 -0.81 16.66 -9.12
CA ALA A 96 -0.41 15.30 -8.81
C ALA A 96 -1.54 14.33 -9.20
N ILE A 97 -1.21 13.15 -9.71
CA ILE A 97 -2.16 12.12 -10.11
C ILE A 97 -1.75 10.79 -9.48
N SER A 98 -2.67 10.12 -8.78
CA SER A 98 -2.51 8.73 -8.36
C SER A 98 -2.98 7.80 -9.47
N PRO A 99 -2.06 7.04 -10.12
CA PRO A 99 -2.41 6.15 -11.21
C PRO A 99 -2.84 4.77 -10.74
N ASN A 100 -2.65 4.46 -9.46
CA ASN A 100 -2.69 3.10 -8.96
C ASN A 100 -4.12 2.63 -8.74
N ASP A 101 -4.42 1.44 -9.26
CA ASP A 101 -5.63 0.73 -8.93
C ASP A 101 -5.44 0.01 -7.58
N PRO A 102 -6.26 0.31 -6.55
CA PRO A 102 -6.11 -0.30 -5.23
C PRO A 102 -6.29 -1.83 -5.23
N LEU A 103 -7.04 -2.40 -6.18
CA LEU A 103 -7.23 -3.84 -6.31
C LEU A 103 -6.03 -4.56 -6.93
N ALA A 104 -5.10 -3.80 -7.52
CA ALA A 104 -3.85 -4.32 -8.08
C ALA A 104 -2.67 -4.23 -7.09
N VAL A 105 -2.87 -3.64 -5.90
CA VAL A 105 -1.83 -3.51 -4.87
C VAL A 105 -1.83 -4.75 -3.99
N ARG A 106 -0.67 -5.39 -3.85
CA ARG A 106 -0.50 -6.48 -2.88
C ARG A 106 -0.21 -5.94 -1.49
N LEU A 107 -0.62 -6.67 -0.47
CA LEU A 107 -0.39 -6.26 0.93
C LEU A 107 1.09 -6.07 1.26
N ASP A 108 1.98 -6.92 0.75
CA ASP A 108 3.44 -6.80 0.98
C ASP A 108 4.06 -5.55 0.35
N GLU A 109 3.38 -4.92 -0.61
CA GLU A 109 3.79 -3.64 -1.18
C GLU A 109 3.43 -2.45 -0.27
N LEU A 110 2.51 -2.64 0.69
CA LEU A 110 2.09 -1.63 1.65
C LEU A 110 2.97 -1.56 2.91
N GLY A 111 4.10 -2.26 2.94
CA GLY A 111 4.98 -2.32 4.12
C GLY A 111 5.59 -0.98 4.56
N TYR A 112 5.58 0.05 3.70
CA TYR A 112 6.13 1.39 3.98
C TYR A 112 5.07 2.45 4.27
N THR A 113 3.81 2.05 4.45
CA THR A 113 2.70 2.99 4.64
C THR A 113 1.73 2.52 5.71
N ASP A 114 0.89 3.43 6.16
CA ASP A 114 -0.28 3.19 6.99
C ASP A 114 -1.60 3.40 6.24
N VAL A 115 -1.55 3.84 4.98
CA VAL A 115 -2.70 4.11 4.10
C VAL A 115 -2.45 3.55 2.69
N GLY A 116 -3.50 3.06 2.03
CA GLY A 116 -3.41 2.54 0.66
C GLY A 116 -3.48 3.63 -0.41
N ASP A 117 -3.71 3.22 -1.66
CA ASP A 117 -3.91 4.12 -2.80
C ASP A 117 -5.39 4.30 -3.20
N SER A 118 -6.32 3.88 -2.34
CA SER A 118 -7.73 4.15 -2.54
C SER A 118 -8.01 5.66 -2.53
N PHE A 119 -9.09 6.09 -3.18
CA PHE A 119 -9.43 7.51 -3.23
C PHE A 119 -9.69 8.11 -1.83
N ASP A 120 -10.22 7.33 -0.89
CA ASP A 120 -10.42 7.78 0.49
C ASP A 120 -9.09 7.86 1.27
N ASP A 121 -8.19 6.89 1.08
CA ASP A 121 -6.83 6.97 1.65
C ASP A 121 -6.04 8.16 1.12
N MET A 122 -6.19 8.50 -0.17
CA MET A 122 -5.59 9.69 -0.76
C MET A 122 -6.05 10.98 -0.06
N LYS A 123 -7.33 11.08 0.36
CA LYS A 123 -7.82 12.25 1.11
C LYS A 123 -7.15 12.34 2.47
N VAL A 124 -7.02 11.21 3.18
CA VAL A 124 -6.33 11.15 4.47
C VAL A 124 -4.87 11.56 4.32
N HIS A 125 -4.18 11.01 3.32
CA HIS A 125 -2.77 11.29 3.05
C HIS A 125 -2.54 12.76 2.67
N ALA A 126 -3.27 13.28 1.68
CA ALA A 126 -3.12 14.66 1.23
C ALA A 126 -3.34 15.68 2.34
N LYS A 127 -4.35 15.45 3.20
CA LYS A 127 -4.62 16.29 4.37
C LYS A 127 -3.46 16.25 5.37
N ARG A 128 -2.93 15.05 5.67
CA ARG A 128 -1.80 14.88 6.60
C ARG A 128 -0.52 15.52 6.07
N ARG A 129 -0.29 15.48 4.76
CA ARG A 129 0.90 16.06 4.10
C ARG A 129 0.75 17.54 3.75
N GLY A 130 -0.46 18.09 3.86
CA GLY A 130 -0.74 19.49 3.59
C GLY A 130 -0.51 19.86 2.13
N PHE A 131 -0.91 18.99 1.19
CA PHE A 131 -0.79 19.29 -0.24
C PHE A 131 -1.57 20.57 -0.59
N LYS A 132 -0.89 21.48 -1.29
CA LYS A 132 -1.43 22.78 -1.74
C LYS A 132 -1.66 22.84 -3.25
N PHE A 133 -1.55 21.71 -3.91
CA PHE A 133 -1.81 21.50 -5.33
C PHE A 133 -2.87 20.39 -5.47
N PRO A 134 -3.65 20.36 -6.57
CA PRO A 134 -4.60 19.28 -6.83
C PRO A 134 -3.93 17.90 -6.80
N TYR A 135 -4.54 16.97 -6.08
CA TYR A 135 -4.16 15.55 -6.08
C TYR A 135 -5.34 14.73 -6.59
N LEU A 136 -5.20 14.20 -7.80
CA LEU A 136 -6.26 13.60 -8.60
C LEU A 136 -6.17 12.08 -8.59
N TYR A 137 -7.30 11.40 -8.67
CA TYR A 137 -7.36 9.94 -8.71
C TYR A 137 -7.71 9.43 -10.10
N ASP A 138 -6.80 8.64 -10.68
CA ASP A 138 -7.01 7.95 -11.96
C ASP A 138 -7.01 6.43 -11.80
N GLY A 139 -6.89 5.89 -10.57
CA GLY A 139 -6.82 4.45 -10.34
C GLY A 139 -8.04 3.64 -10.76
N GLU A 140 -9.21 4.29 -10.88
CA GLU A 140 -10.46 3.64 -11.31
C GLU A 140 -10.42 3.20 -12.78
N THR A 141 -9.92 4.07 -13.67
CA THR A 141 -9.95 3.84 -15.13
C THR A 141 -8.56 3.75 -15.77
N GLN A 142 -7.57 4.39 -15.14
CA GLN A 142 -6.18 4.51 -15.56
C GLN A 142 -6.01 5.08 -16.97
N ARG A 143 -7.04 5.78 -17.47
CA ARG A 143 -7.05 6.34 -18.83
C ARG A 143 -6.00 7.42 -18.94
N VAL A 144 -6.01 8.40 -18.04
CA VAL A 144 -5.07 9.53 -18.08
C VAL A 144 -3.63 9.02 -17.93
N SER A 145 -3.40 8.09 -17.01
CA SER A 145 -2.10 7.46 -16.78
C SER A 145 -1.60 6.71 -18.01
N THR A 146 -2.51 6.07 -18.76
CA THR A 146 -2.18 5.42 -20.02
C THR A 146 -1.87 6.44 -21.12
N ASP A 147 -2.67 7.51 -21.24
CA ASP A 147 -2.50 8.54 -22.28
C ASP A 147 -1.19 9.33 -22.12
N PHE A 148 -0.75 9.54 -20.88
CA PHE A 148 0.58 10.09 -20.56
C PHE A 148 1.70 9.06 -20.71
N GLY A 149 1.37 7.78 -20.58
CA GLY A 149 2.31 6.67 -20.49
C GLY A 149 3.16 6.70 -19.21
N ALA A 150 2.50 6.80 -18.06
CA ALA A 150 3.11 6.83 -16.74
C ALA A 150 3.75 5.47 -16.37
N LEU A 151 5.08 5.41 -16.26
CA LEU A 151 5.80 4.16 -16.01
C LEU A 151 5.93 3.79 -14.53
N ALA A 152 6.12 4.78 -13.67
CA ALA A 152 6.46 4.60 -12.26
C ALA A 152 5.97 5.76 -11.40
N THR A 153 6.03 5.59 -10.09
CA THR A 153 5.78 6.63 -9.10
C THR A 153 7.06 6.93 -8.29
N PRO A 154 7.60 8.17 -8.35
CA PRO A 154 7.10 9.33 -9.11
C PRO A 154 7.53 9.34 -10.60
N HIS A 155 6.72 9.95 -11.47
CA HIS A 155 7.07 10.29 -12.87
C HIS A 155 6.53 11.67 -13.23
N VAL A 156 7.40 12.56 -13.71
CA VAL A 156 7.09 13.97 -13.98
C VAL A 156 6.95 14.22 -15.47
N PHE A 157 5.96 15.04 -15.84
CA PHE A 157 5.75 15.59 -17.18
C PHE A 157 5.59 17.11 -17.06
N ILE A 158 6.38 17.90 -17.80
CA ILE A 158 6.33 19.36 -17.75
C ILE A 158 6.00 19.90 -19.14
N PHE A 159 4.94 20.70 -19.20
CA PHE A 159 4.42 21.29 -20.42
C PHE A 159 4.65 22.80 -20.42
N ASP A 160 4.88 23.36 -21.59
CA ASP A 160 4.96 24.80 -21.80
C ASP A 160 3.57 25.48 -21.85
N ARG A 161 3.56 26.76 -22.20
CA ARG A 161 2.35 27.59 -22.31
C ARG A 161 1.38 27.09 -23.38
N ASP A 162 1.88 26.45 -24.43
CA ASP A 162 1.08 25.85 -25.51
C ASP A 162 0.66 24.40 -25.19
N ARG A 163 0.90 23.95 -23.96
CA ARG A 163 0.64 22.60 -23.46
C ARG A 163 1.36 21.53 -24.29
N ARG A 164 2.57 21.84 -24.76
CA ARG A 164 3.48 20.90 -25.42
C ARG A 164 4.45 20.34 -24.40
N LEU A 165 4.62 19.02 -24.40
CA LEU A 165 5.54 18.35 -23.49
C LEU A 165 6.98 18.79 -23.77
N ARG A 166 7.66 19.31 -22.76
CA ARG A 166 9.07 19.75 -22.87
C ARG A 166 10.01 18.98 -21.97
N TYR A 167 9.47 18.28 -20.98
CA TYR A 167 10.24 17.37 -20.14
C TYR A 167 9.40 16.18 -19.70
N ASN A 168 9.97 14.97 -19.76
CA ASN A 168 9.50 13.84 -18.96
C ASN A 168 10.64 13.09 -18.28
N GLY A 169 10.39 12.60 -17.07
CA GLY A 169 11.36 11.79 -16.33
C GLY A 169 11.29 11.92 -14.81
N ARG A 170 12.45 11.83 -14.16
CA ARG A 170 12.57 11.89 -12.69
C ARG A 170 12.45 13.33 -12.15
N ILE A 171 12.25 13.46 -10.83
CA ILE A 171 12.29 14.76 -10.15
C ILE A 171 13.73 15.27 -10.01
N ASP A 172 14.60 14.39 -9.49
CA ASP A 172 16.04 14.59 -9.36
C ASP A 172 16.76 13.22 -9.36
N ASP A 173 18.08 13.23 -9.18
CA ASP A 173 18.93 12.04 -9.27
C ASP A 173 19.16 11.25 -7.97
N SER A 174 18.42 11.53 -6.90
CA SER A 174 18.65 10.82 -5.64
C SER A 174 17.42 10.60 -4.77
N GLU A 175 17.11 9.36 -4.43
CA GLU A 175 16.04 9.07 -3.46
C GLU A 175 16.47 9.33 -2.01
N VAL A 176 17.71 8.95 -1.64
CA VAL A 176 18.18 8.88 -0.25
C VAL A 176 19.25 9.92 0.07
N LYS A 177 20.13 10.24 -0.88
CA LYS A 177 21.25 11.16 -0.68
C LYS A 177 20.84 12.56 -1.15
N PRO A 178 21.57 13.62 -0.77
CA PRO A 178 21.37 14.91 -1.39
C PRO A 178 21.50 14.80 -2.93
N PRO A 179 20.51 15.29 -3.70
CA PRO A 179 20.57 15.22 -5.15
C PRO A 179 21.67 16.14 -5.68
N LYS A 180 22.30 15.71 -6.77
CA LYS A 180 23.29 16.48 -7.53
C LYS A 180 22.66 17.14 -8.77
N SER A 181 21.58 16.57 -9.29
CA SER A 181 20.88 17.08 -10.48
C SER A 181 19.38 17.27 -10.21
N PRO A 182 18.91 18.52 -10.02
CA PRO A 182 17.49 18.81 -9.80
C PRO A 182 16.74 18.93 -11.13
N ASP A 183 16.62 17.83 -11.88
CA ASP A 183 16.21 17.83 -13.29
C ASP A 183 14.84 18.49 -13.56
N ALA A 184 13.81 18.19 -12.75
CA ALA A 184 12.50 18.83 -12.90
C ALA A 184 12.56 20.34 -12.63
N ARG A 185 13.39 20.79 -11.68
CA ARG A 185 13.60 22.22 -11.42
C ARG A 185 14.25 22.89 -12.62
N ASN A 186 15.32 22.30 -13.15
CA ASN A 186 16.05 22.85 -14.31
C ASN A 186 15.10 23.05 -15.50
N ALA A 187 14.24 22.06 -15.78
CA ALA A 187 13.24 22.17 -16.83
C ALA A 187 12.22 23.29 -16.58
N ILE A 188 11.72 23.45 -15.34
CA ILE A 188 10.83 24.57 -14.99
C ILE A 188 11.54 25.91 -15.23
N GLU A 189 12.78 26.05 -14.77
CA GLU A 189 13.55 27.30 -14.87
C GLU A 189 13.89 27.66 -16.32
N ASP A 190 14.22 26.68 -17.17
CA ASP A 190 14.45 26.93 -18.60
C ASP A 190 13.17 27.43 -19.28
N LEU A 191 12.02 26.80 -19.02
CA LEU A 191 10.74 27.23 -19.60
C LEU A 191 10.32 28.61 -19.12
N LEU A 192 10.46 28.92 -17.83
CA LEU A 192 10.18 30.25 -17.28
C LEU A 192 11.12 31.32 -17.85
N ALA A 193 12.35 30.95 -18.20
CA ALA A 193 13.31 31.84 -18.86
C ALA A 193 13.14 31.93 -20.39
N GLY A 194 12.15 31.23 -20.96
CA GLY A 194 11.93 31.19 -22.41
C GLY A 194 13.03 30.46 -23.19
N ARG A 195 13.77 29.54 -22.53
CA ARG A 195 14.84 28.74 -23.14
C ARG A 195 14.38 27.30 -23.40
N PRO A 196 14.99 26.60 -24.38
CA PRO A 196 14.81 25.16 -24.52
C PRO A 196 15.28 24.42 -23.27
N VAL A 197 14.55 23.35 -22.88
CA VAL A 197 14.96 22.46 -21.78
C VAL A 197 16.23 21.70 -22.20
N ALA A 198 17.32 21.90 -21.47
CA ALA A 198 18.62 21.33 -21.84
C ALA A 198 18.64 19.78 -21.84
N VAL A 199 17.92 19.16 -20.90
CA VAL A 199 17.78 17.70 -20.78
C VAL A 199 16.29 17.36 -20.78
N PRO A 200 15.67 17.17 -21.95
CA PRO A 200 14.21 17.01 -22.05
C PRO A 200 13.71 15.63 -21.61
N LYS A 201 14.60 14.62 -21.50
CA LYS A 201 14.24 13.29 -21.02
C LYS A 201 15.25 12.77 -20.02
N THR A 202 14.76 12.19 -18.93
CA THR A 202 15.59 11.43 -17.97
C THR A 202 14.95 10.08 -17.67
N ARG A 203 15.75 9.12 -17.19
CA ARG A 203 15.22 7.83 -16.74
C ARG A 203 14.41 8.02 -15.46
N VAL A 204 13.29 7.31 -15.37
CA VAL A 204 12.42 7.29 -14.18
C VAL A 204 12.85 6.16 -13.26
N PHE A 205 12.90 6.43 -11.96
CA PHE A 205 13.18 5.44 -10.93
C PHE A 205 12.11 5.52 -9.84
N GLY A 206 11.46 4.39 -9.55
CA GLY A 206 10.38 4.28 -8.57
C GLY A 206 9.62 2.97 -8.72
N CYS A 207 8.59 2.77 -7.90
CA CYS A 207 7.71 1.62 -8.01
C CYS A 207 6.91 1.69 -9.32
N SER A 208 6.77 0.57 -10.03
CA SER A 208 5.91 0.51 -11.22
C SER A 208 4.46 0.85 -10.87
N THR A 209 3.77 1.50 -11.81
CA THR A 209 2.33 1.77 -11.70
C THR A 209 1.56 0.47 -11.46
N LYS A 210 0.55 0.53 -10.58
CA LYS A 210 -0.30 -0.61 -10.20
C LYS A 210 -1.47 -0.69 -11.17
N TRP A 211 -1.22 -1.25 -12.35
CA TRP A 211 -2.19 -1.40 -13.43
C TRP A 211 -3.28 -2.43 -13.09
N ALA A 212 -4.51 -2.17 -13.54
CA ALA A 212 -5.67 -3.04 -13.31
C ALA A 212 -5.50 -4.45 -13.88
N ASP A 213 -4.63 -4.64 -14.88
CA ASP A 213 -4.27 -5.96 -15.40
C ASP A 213 -3.47 -6.83 -14.40
N LYS A 214 -3.05 -6.26 -13.27
CA LYS A 214 -2.39 -6.96 -12.16
C LYS A 214 -3.33 -7.41 -11.04
N ARG A 215 -4.64 -7.11 -11.13
CA ARG A 215 -5.64 -7.56 -10.14
C ARG A 215 -5.59 -9.07 -9.91
N ASP A 216 -5.47 -9.86 -10.99
CA ASP A 216 -5.40 -11.32 -10.88
C ASP A 216 -4.14 -11.77 -10.13
N SER A 217 -3.00 -11.14 -10.39
CA SER A 217 -1.75 -11.43 -9.66
C SER A 217 -1.82 -11.05 -8.18
N ALA A 218 -2.50 -9.95 -7.86
CA ALA A 218 -2.76 -9.56 -6.46
C ALA A 218 -3.66 -10.58 -5.77
N LYS A 219 -4.70 -11.07 -6.46
CA LYS A 219 -5.59 -12.13 -5.97
C LYS A 219 -4.86 -13.46 -5.76
N GLU A 220 -4.04 -13.90 -6.72
CA GLU A 220 -3.21 -15.10 -6.60
C GLU A 220 -2.26 -15.01 -5.40
N SER A 221 -1.69 -13.82 -5.14
CA SER A 221 -0.84 -13.59 -3.97
C SER A 221 -1.63 -13.77 -2.67
N LEU A 222 -2.86 -13.28 -2.62
CA LEU A 222 -3.76 -13.46 -1.48
C LEU A 222 -4.16 -14.93 -1.27
N GLU A 223 -4.50 -15.64 -2.35
CA GLU A 223 -4.82 -17.07 -2.32
C GLU A 223 -3.63 -17.89 -1.80
N LYS A 224 -2.41 -17.58 -2.27
CA LYS A 224 -1.18 -18.19 -1.79
C LYS A 224 -0.97 -17.96 -0.29
N TRP A 225 -1.16 -16.73 0.19
CA TRP A 225 -1.04 -16.42 1.62
C TRP A 225 -2.14 -17.07 2.46
N ASN A 226 -3.36 -17.22 1.92
CA ASN A 226 -4.45 -17.91 2.61
C ASN A 226 -4.20 -19.42 2.73
N ALA A 227 -3.38 -19.99 1.84
CA ALA A 227 -2.95 -21.39 1.86
C ALA A 227 -1.69 -21.65 2.71
N GLU A 228 -1.09 -20.62 3.30
CA GLU A 228 0.05 -20.80 4.21
C GLU A 228 -0.36 -21.67 5.42
N PRO A 229 0.53 -22.59 5.86
CA PRO A 229 0.25 -23.39 7.04
C PRO A 229 0.07 -22.50 8.26
N VAL A 230 -0.89 -22.86 9.10
CA VAL A 230 -1.14 -22.22 10.39
C VAL A 230 -0.76 -23.21 11.47
N GLU A 231 0.17 -22.80 12.32
CA GLU A 231 0.72 -23.60 13.41
C GLU A 231 0.42 -22.93 14.75
N LEU A 232 0.37 -23.75 15.82
CA LEU A 232 0.14 -23.32 17.19
C LEU A 232 1.09 -24.08 18.12
N GLU A 233 2.09 -23.38 18.64
CA GLU A 233 3.10 -23.96 19.53
C GLU A 233 2.73 -23.74 20.99
N VAL A 234 3.18 -24.62 21.88
CA VAL A 234 3.06 -24.40 23.33
C VAL A 234 4.22 -23.50 23.78
N ILE A 235 3.95 -22.51 24.62
CA ILE A 235 4.98 -21.65 25.22
C ILE A 235 4.89 -21.69 26.75
N ASP A 236 6.03 -21.89 27.40
CA ASP A 236 6.17 -21.80 28.85
C ASP A 236 6.44 -20.36 29.32
N ALA A 237 6.37 -20.13 30.63
CA ALA A 237 6.58 -18.79 31.21
C ALA A 237 7.99 -18.22 30.93
N ASP A 238 9.03 -19.05 30.88
CA ASP A 238 10.40 -18.60 30.67
C ASP A 238 10.67 -18.23 29.21
N ALA A 239 10.12 -19.01 28.27
CA ALA A 239 10.14 -18.73 26.85
C ALA A 239 9.32 -17.47 26.53
N LEU A 240 8.17 -17.27 27.20
CA LEU A 240 7.36 -16.06 27.05
C LEU A 240 8.11 -14.81 27.53
N ARG A 241 8.83 -14.88 28.67
CA ARG A 241 9.70 -13.79 29.14
C ARG A 241 10.80 -13.46 28.14
N LYS A 242 11.46 -14.46 27.55
CA LYS A 242 12.46 -14.25 26.50
C LYS A 242 11.87 -13.63 25.24
N LEU A 243 10.64 -14.03 24.88
CA LEU A 243 9.90 -13.45 23.77
C LEU A 243 9.55 -11.97 24.05
N ALA A 244 9.14 -11.63 25.28
CA ALA A 244 8.87 -10.25 25.68
C ALA A 244 10.14 -9.38 25.79
N ALA A 245 11.27 -9.96 26.21
CA ALA A 245 12.56 -9.27 26.28
C ALA A 245 13.08 -8.78 24.92
N ASN A 246 12.64 -9.43 23.83
CA ASN A 246 12.89 -9.03 22.45
C ASN A 246 14.35 -8.67 22.13
N ASP A 247 15.25 -9.67 22.25
CA ASP A 247 16.65 -9.57 21.85
C ASP A 247 16.88 -9.52 20.32
N SER A 248 15.81 -9.36 19.53
CA SER A 248 15.87 -9.27 18.07
C SER A 248 15.88 -7.82 17.58
N GLU A 249 16.19 -7.62 16.30
CA GLU A 249 16.10 -6.30 15.65
C GLU A 249 14.67 -5.95 15.21
N ASN A 250 13.69 -6.84 15.42
CA ASN A 250 12.31 -6.64 14.98
C ASN A 250 11.48 -5.94 16.05
N TYR A 251 10.58 -5.06 15.62
CA TYR A 251 9.43 -4.70 16.43
C TYR A 251 8.46 -5.90 16.51
N ARG A 252 8.01 -6.26 17.72
CA ARG A 252 7.05 -7.35 17.92
C ARG A 252 5.68 -6.79 18.26
N LEU A 253 4.69 -7.06 17.43
CA LEU A 253 3.29 -6.83 17.76
C LEU A 253 2.73 -8.14 18.33
N ILE A 254 2.36 -8.12 19.60
CA ILE A 254 1.82 -9.29 20.31
C ILE A 254 0.36 -9.02 20.63
N ASN A 255 -0.53 -9.91 20.17
CA ASN A 255 -1.94 -9.91 20.53
C ASN A 255 -2.28 -11.10 21.44
N VAL A 256 -2.93 -10.83 22.57
CA VAL A 256 -3.45 -11.84 23.50
C VAL A 256 -4.96 -11.98 23.29
N TRP A 257 -5.42 -13.22 23.07
CA TRP A 257 -6.81 -13.51 22.69
C TRP A 257 -7.32 -14.82 23.30
N SER A 258 -8.62 -15.11 23.14
CA SER A 258 -9.24 -16.39 23.51
C SER A 258 -10.32 -16.79 22.49
N THR A 259 -10.51 -18.09 22.28
CA THR A 259 -11.61 -18.66 21.47
C THR A 259 -13.02 -18.34 21.99
N THR A 260 -13.14 -17.84 23.23
CA THR A 260 -14.42 -17.41 23.82
C THR A 260 -14.60 -15.89 23.83
N CYS A 261 -13.63 -15.14 23.31
CA CYS A 261 -13.67 -13.69 23.19
C CYS A 261 -14.11 -13.29 21.77
N ALA A 262 -15.37 -12.89 21.63
CA ALA A 262 -15.92 -12.44 20.34
C ALA A 262 -15.14 -11.26 19.71
N PRO A 263 -14.82 -10.16 20.42
CA PRO A 263 -14.05 -9.06 19.82
C PRO A 263 -12.66 -9.52 19.36
N CYS A 264 -11.98 -10.36 20.17
CA CYS A 264 -10.67 -10.89 19.79
C CYS A 264 -10.68 -11.65 18.46
N ILE A 265 -11.70 -12.49 18.21
CA ILE A 265 -11.83 -13.22 16.95
C ILE A 265 -12.13 -12.27 15.79
N GLY A 266 -12.90 -11.20 16.04
CA GLY A 266 -13.23 -10.16 15.07
C GLY A 266 -12.01 -9.39 14.56
N GLU A 267 -10.95 -9.27 15.35
CA GLU A 267 -9.72 -8.53 15.00
C GLU A 267 -8.68 -9.36 14.23
N LEU A 268 -8.75 -10.69 14.28
CA LEU A 268 -7.78 -11.57 13.62
C LEU A 268 -7.56 -11.25 12.13
N PRO A 269 -8.59 -10.95 11.32
CA PRO A 269 -8.39 -10.56 9.93
C PRO A 269 -7.52 -9.30 9.75
N GLU A 270 -7.60 -8.33 10.66
CA GLU A 270 -6.75 -7.14 10.63
C GLU A 270 -5.30 -7.47 10.99
N PHE A 271 -5.07 -8.32 11.99
CA PHE A 271 -3.72 -8.80 12.30
C PHE A 271 -3.09 -9.59 11.16
N VAL A 272 -3.88 -10.39 10.42
CA VAL A 272 -3.43 -11.06 9.20
C VAL A 272 -3.02 -10.06 8.13
N THR A 273 -3.81 -9.00 7.95
CA THR A 273 -3.51 -7.92 7.03
C THR A 273 -2.20 -7.22 7.42
N ILE A 274 -2.06 -6.81 8.68
CA ILE A 274 -0.87 -6.17 9.25
C ILE A 274 0.37 -7.07 9.10
N ASN A 275 0.25 -8.37 9.41
CA ASN A 275 1.32 -9.34 9.24
C ASN A 275 1.76 -9.36 7.77
N ARG A 276 0.84 -9.51 6.82
CA ARG A 276 1.16 -9.54 5.38
C ARG A 276 1.75 -8.23 4.87
N MET A 277 1.37 -7.09 5.45
CA MET A 277 1.93 -5.79 5.11
C MET A 277 3.38 -5.63 5.59
N TYR A 278 3.66 -5.97 6.85
CA TYR A 278 4.92 -5.54 7.48
C TYR A 278 5.95 -6.65 7.71
N ARG A 279 5.59 -7.94 7.61
CA ARG A 279 6.49 -9.08 7.90
C ARG A 279 7.74 -9.18 7.01
N GLY A 280 7.79 -8.41 5.92
CA GLY A 280 9.00 -8.28 5.08
C GLY A 280 10.00 -7.22 5.58
N ARG A 281 9.74 -6.61 6.74
CA ARG A 281 10.56 -5.55 7.36
C ARG A 281 11.05 -6.01 8.73
N HIS A 282 11.66 -5.09 9.50
CA HIS A 282 12.03 -5.30 10.91
C HIS A 282 10.79 -5.37 11.83
N PHE A 283 9.88 -6.30 11.55
CA PHE A 283 8.57 -6.44 12.18
C PHE A 283 8.17 -7.91 12.25
N GLU A 284 7.53 -8.27 13.36
CA GLU A 284 7.01 -9.61 13.62
C GLU A 284 5.63 -9.53 14.28
N MET A 285 4.66 -10.27 13.73
CA MET A 285 3.34 -10.48 14.34
C MET A 285 3.34 -11.78 15.15
N ILE A 286 2.86 -11.72 16.39
CA ILE A 286 2.70 -12.88 17.27
C ILE A 286 1.30 -12.86 17.88
N THR A 287 0.61 -14.00 17.88
CA THR A 287 -0.60 -14.17 18.68
C THR A 287 -0.35 -15.14 19.84
N ILE A 288 -0.98 -14.88 20.98
CA ILE A 288 -0.91 -15.74 22.17
C ILE A 288 -2.35 -15.99 22.62
N THR A 289 -2.79 -17.24 22.61
CA THR A 289 -4.08 -17.59 23.22
C THR A 289 -3.92 -17.83 24.72
N MET A 290 -4.84 -17.27 25.50
CA MET A 290 -5.00 -17.53 26.94
C MET A 290 -6.01 -18.66 27.23
N ASP A 291 -6.44 -19.38 26.20
CA ASP A 291 -7.25 -20.58 26.38
C ASP A 291 -6.44 -21.66 27.12
N PRO A 292 -7.10 -22.50 27.94
CA PRO A 292 -6.43 -23.62 28.59
C PRO A 292 -5.85 -24.61 27.56
N PRO A 293 -4.77 -25.36 27.91
CA PRO A 293 -4.08 -26.26 26.97
C PRO A 293 -4.97 -27.31 26.28
N ASP A 294 -6.03 -27.76 26.95
CA ASP A 294 -6.99 -28.73 26.40
C ASP A 294 -7.85 -28.15 25.26
N ARG A 295 -7.88 -26.81 25.09
CA ARG A 295 -8.54 -26.12 23.98
C ARG A 295 -7.62 -25.81 22.80
N ARG A 296 -6.39 -26.33 22.78
CA ARG A 296 -5.43 -26.13 21.69
C ARG A 296 -6.02 -26.38 20.30
N ASP A 297 -6.78 -27.47 20.12
CA ASP A 297 -7.39 -27.80 18.82
C ASP A 297 -8.48 -26.80 18.40
N ALA A 298 -9.25 -26.28 19.37
CA ALA A 298 -10.24 -25.24 19.11
C ALA A 298 -9.57 -23.91 18.72
N ALA A 299 -8.48 -23.54 19.40
CA ALA A 299 -7.70 -22.35 19.08
C ALA A 299 -7.05 -22.46 17.69
N LEU A 300 -6.41 -23.59 17.39
CA LEU A 300 -5.85 -23.85 16.07
C LEU A 300 -6.92 -23.77 14.97
N LYS A 301 -8.12 -24.31 15.20
CA LYS A 301 -9.23 -24.21 14.24
C LYS A 301 -9.64 -22.77 13.96
N VAL A 302 -9.66 -21.89 14.98
CA VAL A 302 -9.96 -20.46 14.81
C VAL A 302 -8.84 -19.76 14.03
N LEU A 303 -7.57 -20.01 14.36
CA LEU A 303 -6.42 -19.44 13.65
C LEU A 303 -6.41 -19.86 12.17
N THR A 304 -6.60 -21.16 11.89
CA THR A 304 -6.65 -21.70 10.52
C THR A 304 -7.80 -21.12 9.72
N LYS A 305 -8.99 -21.00 10.32
CA LYS A 305 -10.16 -20.39 9.67
C LYS A 305 -9.90 -18.94 9.27
N ASN A 306 -9.11 -18.21 10.05
CA ASN A 306 -8.79 -16.80 9.81
C ASN A 306 -7.47 -16.59 9.04
N HIS A 307 -6.78 -17.66 8.61
CA HIS A 307 -5.50 -17.60 7.90
C HIS A 307 -4.38 -16.91 8.68
N VAL A 308 -4.31 -17.14 9.99
CA VAL A 308 -3.32 -16.53 10.90
C VAL A 308 -1.97 -17.24 10.79
N SER A 309 -1.28 -17.06 9.66
CA SER A 309 0.03 -17.65 9.37
C SER A 309 1.22 -16.89 10.01
N SER A 310 0.96 -16.11 11.06
CA SER A 310 1.99 -15.55 11.95
C SER A 310 2.49 -16.59 12.95
N LYS A 311 3.43 -16.21 13.83
CA LYS A 311 3.75 -17.05 14.99
C LYS A 311 2.57 -17.06 15.95
N ASN A 312 2.13 -18.24 16.38
CA ASN A 312 1.03 -18.38 17.31
C ASN A 312 1.43 -19.31 18.46
N TYR A 313 1.11 -18.89 19.67
CA TYR A 313 1.38 -19.64 20.89
C TYR A 313 0.12 -19.89 21.70
N ILE A 314 0.06 -21.05 22.35
CA ILE A 314 -0.82 -21.34 23.48
C ILE A 314 0.03 -21.43 24.74
N PHE A 315 -0.40 -20.76 25.80
CA PHE A 315 0.31 -20.84 27.07
C PHE A 315 0.20 -22.24 27.66
N GLU A 316 1.27 -22.74 28.28
CA GLU A 316 1.36 -24.13 28.77
C GLU A 316 0.38 -24.48 29.90
N SER A 317 -0.22 -23.48 30.55
CA SER A 317 -1.12 -23.63 31.68
C SER A 317 -2.35 -22.73 31.55
N ASP A 318 -3.35 -22.95 32.39
CA ASP A 318 -4.54 -22.11 32.53
C ASP A 318 -4.36 -20.95 33.53
N ASP A 319 -3.14 -20.80 34.08
CA ASP A 319 -2.77 -19.72 34.98
C ASP A 319 -2.57 -18.41 34.20
N ARG A 320 -3.62 -17.58 34.19
CA ARG A 320 -3.63 -16.28 33.50
C ARG A 320 -2.73 -15.25 34.16
N ASP A 321 -2.52 -15.35 35.47
CA ASP A 321 -1.64 -14.44 36.19
C ASP A 321 -0.18 -14.76 35.83
N ALA A 322 0.18 -16.04 35.72
CA ALA A 322 1.49 -16.44 35.23
C ALA A 322 1.75 -15.96 33.79
N LEU A 323 0.73 -16.01 32.90
CA LEU A 323 0.83 -15.45 31.55
C LEU A 323 1.07 -13.93 31.60
N ALA A 324 0.28 -13.20 32.39
CA ALA A 324 0.38 -11.76 32.52
C ALA A 324 1.75 -11.34 33.08
N GLU A 325 2.22 -11.98 34.15
CA GLU A 325 3.52 -11.72 34.77
C GLU A 325 4.70 -12.05 33.84
N ALA A 326 4.55 -13.04 32.95
CA ALA A 326 5.58 -13.38 31.99
C ALA A 326 5.64 -12.43 30.78
N LEU A 327 4.49 -11.92 30.31
CA LEU A 327 4.40 -11.08 29.12
C LEU A 327 4.51 -9.58 29.44
N ASP A 328 3.67 -9.08 30.35
CA ASP A 328 3.60 -7.66 30.74
C ASP A 328 2.92 -7.54 32.12
N PRO A 329 3.70 -7.43 33.22
CA PRO A 329 3.17 -7.29 34.57
C PRO A 329 2.27 -6.06 34.80
N LYS A 330 2.18 -5.13 33.82
CA LYS A 330 1.27 -3.99 33.87
C LYS A 330 -0.09 -4.27 33.21
N TRP A 331 -0.27 -5.43 32.60
CA TRP A 331 -1.55 -5.81 32.04
C TRP A 331 -2.54 -6.18 33.15
N GLU A 332 -3.73 -5.59 33.10
CA GLU A 332 -4.75 -5.70 34.14
C GLU A 332 -5.70 -6.91 33.95
N GLY A 333 -5.51 -7.69 32.88
CA GLY A 333 -6.25 -8.94 32.63
C GLY A 333 -7.30 -8.98 31.50
N PRO A 334 -7.93 -7.88 31.04
CA PRO A 334 -8.90 -7.95 29.94
C PRO A 334 -8.27 -8.35 28.60
N ALA A 335 -8.99 -9.16 27.82
CA ALA A 335 -8.74 -9.41 26.41
C ALA A 335 -9.84 -8.74 25.54
N PRO A 336 -9.55 -8.29 24.30
CA PRO A 336 -8.25 -8.37 23.62
C PRO A 336 -7.19 -7.46 24.26
N TYR A 337 -5.93 -7.91 24.24
CA TYR A 337 -4.80 -7.10 24.70
C TYR A 337 -3.71 -7.11 23.64
N THR A 338 -3.30 -5.94 23.17
CA THR A 338 -2.25 -5.84 22.16
C THR A 338 -1.12 -4.95 22.66
N ILE A 339 0.12 -5.39 22.45
CA ILE A 339 1.31 -4.61 22.76
C ILE A 339 2.26 -4.56 21.57
N LEU A 340 2.95 -3.42 21.45
CA LEU A 340 4.07 -3.26 20.52
C LEU A 340 5.35 -3.16 21.34
N ILE A 341 6.28 -4.08 21.10
CA ILE A 341 7.58 -4.16 21.76
C ILE A 341 8.66 -3.73 20.78
N ALA A 342 9.51 -2.79 21.17
CA ALA A 342 10.68 -2.38 20.40
C ALA A 342 11.83 -3.39 20.55
N PRO A 343 12.82 -3.39 19.64
CA PRO A 343 14.10 -4.06 19.88
C PRO A 343 14.67 -3.70 21.26
N GLY A 344 15.06 -4.71 22.05
CA GLY A 344 15.52 -4.52 23.43
C GLY A 344 14.42 -4.54 24.51
N GLY A 345 13.17 -4.87 24.14
CA GLY A 345 12.14 -5.26 25.11
C GLY A 345 11.26 -4.14 25.65
N GLU A 346 11.46 -2.90 25.21
CA GLU A 346 10.61 -1.78 25.63
C GLU A 346 9.20 -1.91 25.02
N ILE A 347 8.17 -2.01 25.87
CA ILE A 347 6.77 -1.92 25.44
C ILE A 347 6.44 -0.45 25.14
N VAL A 348 6.57 -0.08 23.87
CA VAL A 348 6.35 1.29 23.37
C VAL A 348 4.88 1.65 23.21
N ARG A 349 3.97 0.67 23.16
CA ARG A 349 2.53 0.92 23.10
C ARG A 349 1.72 -0.27 23.63
N ARG A 350 0.60 0.06 24.30
CA ARG A 350 -0.43 -0.87 24.78
C ARG A 350 -1.80 -0.45 24.24
N TRP A 351 -2.60 -1.43 23.83
CA TRP A 351 -4.02 -1.32 23.51
C TRP A 351 -4.75 -2.29 24.44
N LYS A 352 -5.64 -1.75 25.28
CA LYS A 352 -6.38 -2.48 26.33
C LYS A 352 -7.79 -2.88 25.91
N ASP A 353 -8.20 -2.43 24.73
CA ASP A 353 -9.51 -2.64 24.13
C ASP A 353 -9.30 -3.02 22.65
N GLU A 354 -10.40 -3.14 21.91
CA GLU A 354 -10.35 -3.34 20.46
C GLU A 354 -9.42 -2.32 19.77
N ILE A 355 -8.61 -2.81 18.83
CA ILE A 355 -7.70 -2.00 18.05
C ILE A 355 -8.47 -1.10 17.09
N ASP A 356 -8.00 0.13 16.93
CA ASP A 356 -8.28 0.91 15.72
C ASP A 356 -7.19 0.59 14.69
N PRO A 357 -7.51 -0.09 13.57
CA PRO A 357 -6.50 -0.57 12.62
C PRO A 357 -5.68 0.57 12.00
N ALA A 358 -6.29 1.74 11.79
CA ALA A 358 -5.61 2.90 11.22
C ALA A 358 -4.55 3.46 12.18
N THR A 359 -4.90 3.63 13.46
CA THR A 359 -3.98 4.09 14.51
C THR A 359 -2.85 3.09 14.73
N LEU A 360 -3.18 1.79 14.76
CA LEU A 360 -2.17 0.74 14.92
C LEU A 360 -1.19 0.72 13.74
N LYS A 361 -1.68 0.72 12.49
CA LYS A 361 -0.83 0.81 11.27
C LYS A 361 0.04 2.07 11.28
N SER A 362 -0.50 3.19 11.77
CA SER A 362 0.25 4.44 11.90
C SER A 362 1.40 4.35 12.90
N GLU A 363 1.18 3.74 14.08
CA GLU A 363 2.21 3.54 15.10
C GLU A 363 3.34 2.60 14.63
N ILE A 364 2.99 1.56 13.87
CA ILE A 364 3.96 0.66 13.22
C ILE A 364 4.75 1.43 12.16
N SER A 365 4.06 2.05 11.20
CA SER A 365 4.69 2.74 10.07
C SER A 365 5.62 3.87 10.54
N LYS A 366 5.26 4.59 11.60
CA LYS A 366 6.10 5.61 12.22
C LYS A 366 7.43 5.06 12.76
N ARG A 367 7.43 3.82 13.26
CA ARG A 367 8.62 3.16 13.86
C ARG A 367 9.48 2.46 12.83
N LEU A 368 8.85 1.80 11.86
CA LEU A 368 9.58 1.16 10.77
C LEU A 368 10.13 2.20 9.79
N GLY A 369 9.55 3.40 9.73
CA GLY A 369 9.87 4.40 8.72
C GLY A 369 9.10 4.18 7.42
N LYS A 370 9.04 5.22 6.58
CA LYS A 370 8.19 5.29 5.39
C LYS A 370 8.96 5.27 4.07
N THR A 371 10.29 5.36 4.15
CA THR A 371 11.18 5.41 3.00
C THR A 371 12.35 4.45 3.17
N TYR A 372 13.10 4.17 2.09
CA TYR A 372 14.35 3.41 2.21
C TYR A 372 15.44 4.16 3.00
N ALA A 373 15.33 5.48 3.15
CA ALA A 373 16.27 6.26 3.95
C ALA A 373 16.11 6.03 5.46
N ASP A 374 14.94 5.57 5.90
CA ASP A 374 14.59 5.39 7.31
C ASP A 374 15.11 4.06 7.90
N GLN A 375 15.60 3.13 7.07
CA GLN A 375 16.05 1.81 7.50
C GLN A 375 17.51 1.77 8.00
N LYS A 376 17.93 2.81 8.73
CA LYS A 376 19.30 2.92 9.25
C LYS A 376 19.44 2.56 10.71
#